data_AF-A0A969GZV0-F1
#
_entry.id   AF-A0A969GZV0-F1
#
_cell.length_a   1.000
_cell.length_b   1.000
_cell.length_c   1.000
_cell.angle_alpha   90.00
_cell.angle_beta   90.00
_cell.angle_gamma   90.00
#
_symmetry.space_group_name_H-M   'P 1'
#
loop_
_entity.id
_entity.type
_entity.pdbx_description
1 polymer ?
#
loop_
_entity_poly.entity_id
_entity_poly.type
_entity_poly.pdbx_seq_one_letter_code
_entity_poly.pdbx_strand_id
1 'polypeptide(L)'
;MTPTLSADATCVLQNCLALLNKQHYTEANQAFRALQTQLAIENPVAARLVELLWTELLAAQRSTTIWQQICDAERGLTEQMAASHFQLQQNYLRLMQEQ
;
A
#
# COMPACT_ATOMS: atom_id res chain seq x y z
N MET A 1 -12.69 -38.51 -0.17
CA MET A 1 -11.32 -38.15 0.19
C MET A 1 -10.89 -36.97 -0.67
N THR A 2 -11.13 -35.73 -0.25
CA THR A 2 -10.69 -34.51 -0.97
C THR A 2 -10.32 -33.34 -0.03
N PRO A 3 -9.43 -33.48 0.97
CA PRO A 3 -8.93 -32.32 1.72
C PRO A 3 -7.57 -31.77 1.23
N THR A 4 -6.93 -32.33 0.19
CA THR A 4 -5.55 -31.99 -0.16
C THR A 4 -5.38 -30.65 -0.90
N LEU A 5 -6.31 -30.24 -1.76
CA LEU A 5 -6.15 -29.00 -2.54
C LEU A 5 -6.32 -27.72 -1.73
N SER A 6 -7.10 -27.78 -0.65
CA SER A 6 -7.34 -26.63 0.24
C SER A 6 -6.06 -26.18 0.95
N ALA A 7 -5.15 -27.10 1.27
CA ALA A 7 -3.89 -26.77 1.95
C ALA A 7 -2.91 -26.08 1.00
N ASP A 8 -2.80 -26.56 -0.24
CA ASP A 8 -1.97 -25.94 -1.27
C ASP A 8 -2.48 -24.56 -1.69
N ALA A 9 -3.80 -24.42 -1.87
CA ALA A 9 -4.40 -23.12 -2.18
C ALA A 9 -4.13 -22.09 -1.07
N THR A 10 -4.21 -22.50 0.20
CA THR A 10 -3.93 -21.63 1.34
C THR A 10 -2.45 -21.20 1.39
N CYS A 11 -1.53 -22.12 1.10
CA CYS A 11 -0.09 -21.83 1.03
C CYS A 11 0.24 -20.83 -0.09
N VAL A 12 -0.34 -20.99 -1.27
CA VAL A 12 -0.15 -20.07 -2.38
C VAL A 12 -0.74 -18.69 -2.08
N LEU A 13 -1.89 -18.61 -1.41
CA LEU A 13 -2.51 -17.35 -0.99
C LEU A 13 -1.65 -16.62 0.07
N GLN A 14 -1.06 -17.37 1.01
CA GLN A 14 -0.09 -16.84 1.97
C GLN A 14 1.17 -16.31 1.28
N ASN A 15 1.68 -17.00 0.26
CA ASN A 15 2.81 -16.50 -0.53
C ASN A 15 2.44 -15.23 -1.31
N CYS A 16 1.23 -15.15 -1.88
CA CYS A 16 0.74 -13.95 -2.54
C CYS A 16 0.66 -12.75 -1.57
N LEU A 17 0.18 -12.97 -0.34
CA LEU A 17 0.15 -11.96 0.72
C LEU A 17 1.57 -11.55 1.17
N ALA A 18 2.50 -12.51 1.27
CA ALA A 18 3.89 -12.23 1.61
C ALA A 18 4.60 -11.40 0.52
N LEU A 19 4.32 -11.64 -0.76
CA LEU A 19 4.82 -10.86 -1.89
C LEU A 19 4.25 -9.43 -1.92
N LEU A 20 2.97 -9.28 -1.59
CA LEU A 20 2.33 -7.97 -1.42
C LEU A 20 3.00 -7.12 -0.33
N ASN A 21 3.38 -7.73 0.78
CA ASN A 21 4.05 -7.03 1.87
C ASN A 21 5.45 -6.52 1.47
N LYS A 22 6.06 -7.12 0.43
CA LYS A 22 7.35 -6.71 -0.12
C LYS A 22 7.23 -5.74 -1.31
N GLN A 23 6.05 -5.16 -1.56
CA GLN A 23 5.77 -4.24 -2.66
C GLN A 23 5.95 -4.83 -4.08
N HIS A 24 6.02 -6.16 -4.22
CA HIS A 24 6.06 -6.84 -5.53
C HIS A 24 4.64 -7.05 -6.08
N TYR A 25 3.93 -5.94 -6.31
CA TYR A 25 2.51 -5.94 -6.69
C TYR A 25 2.22 -6.69 -8.00
N THR A 26 3.14 -6.67 -8.96
CA THR A 26 2.99 -7.34 -10.26
C THR A 26 3.11 -8.85 -10.13
N GLU A 27 4.13 -9.33 -9.42
CA GLU A 27 4.37 -10.75 -9.18
C GLU A 27 3.28 -11.37 -8.30
N ALA A 28 2.85 -10.66 -7.25
CA ALA A 28 1.75 -11.09 -6.40
C ALA A 28 0.43 -11.22 -7.18
N ASN A 29 0.13 -10.27 -8.08
CA ASN A 29 -1.05 -10.36 -8.94
C ASN A 29 -0.98 -11.51 -9.95
N GLN A 30 0.20 -11.81 -10.49
CA GLN A 30 0.39 -12.94 -11.40
C GLN A 30 0.19 -14.28 -10.69
N ALA A 31 0.79 -14.46 -9.51
CA ALA A 31 0.61 -15.65 -8.68
C ALA A 31 -0.86 -15.83 -8.25
N PHE A 32 -1.53 -14.73 -7.88
CA PHE A 32 -2.95 -14.75 -7.53
C PHE A 32 -3.85 -15.14 -8.71
N ARG A 33 -3.59 -14.61 -9.92
CA ARG A 33 -4.33 -14.99 -11.13
C ARG A 33 -4.17 -16.45 -11.49
N ALA A 34 -2.98 -17.02 -11.31
CA ALA A 34 -2.74 -18.44 -11.53
C ALA A 34 -3.59 -19.30 -10.57
N LEU A 35 -3.63 -18.93 -9.28
CA LEU A 35 -4.46 -19.58 -8.28
C LEU A 35 -5.95 -19.43 -8.57
N GLN A 36 -6.41 -18.22 -8.92
CA GLN A 36 -7.81 -17.96 -9.27
C GLN A 36 -8.25 -18.82 -10.47
N THR A 37 -7.39 -18.95 -11.49
CA THR A 37 -7.69 -19.77 -12.68
C THR A 37 -7.84 -21.25 -12.32
N GLN A 38 -6.99 -21.77 -11.44
CA GLN A 38 -7.11 -23.14 -10.94
C GLN A 38 -8.37 -23.32 -10.09
N LEU A 39 -8.65 -22.38 -9.18
CA LEU A 39 -9.83 -22.42 -8.32
C LEU A 39 -11.13 -22.29 -9.12
N ALA A 40 -11.13 -21.55 -10.23
CA ALA A 40 -12.30 -21.35 -11.09
C ALA A 40 -12.72 -22.64 -11.82
N ILE A 41 -11.77 -23.55 -12.07
CA ILE A 41 -12.03 -24.86 -12.70
C ILE A 41 -12.79 -25.78 -11.72
N GLU A 42 -12.46 -25.73 -10.43
CA GLU A 42 -13.07 -26.60 -9.42
C GLU A 42 -14.29 -25.98 -8.74
N ASN A 43 -14.24 -24.68 -8.46
CA ASN A 43 -15.30 -23.95 -7.77
C ASN A 43 -15.35 -22.47 -8.23
N PRO A 44 -16.16 -22.15 -9.25
CA PRO A 44 -16.23 -20.79 -9.80
C PRO A 44 -16.78 -19.77 -8.80
N VAL A 45 -17.59 -20.19 -7.82
CA VAL A 45 -18.11 -19.30 -6.76
C VAL A 45 -17.00 -18.91 -5.80
N ALA A 46 -16.18 -19.88 -5.37
CA ALA A 46 -15.03 -19.60 -4.51
C ALA A 46 -14.01 -18.69 -5.21
N ALA A 47 -13.76 -18.91 -6.51
CA ALA A 47 -12.84 -18.08 -7.29
C ALA A 47 -13.30 -16.61 -7.35
N ARG A 48 -14.61 -16.38 -7.51
CA ARG A 48 -15.20 -15.04 -7.53
C ARG A 48 -15.11 -14.34 -6.17
N LEU A 49 -15.33 -15.06 -5.08
CA LEU A 49 -15.21 -14.51 -3.73
C LEU A 49 -13.76 -14.13 -3.40
N VAL A 50 -12.81 -14.99 -3.76
CA VAL A 50 -11.38 -14.76 -3.53
C VAL A 50 -10.89 -13.57 -4.37
N GLU A 51 -11.34 -13.43 -5.61
CA GLU A 51 -11.08 -12.26 -6.45
C GLU A 51 -11.55 -10.95 -5.80
N LEU A 52 -12.78 -10.95 -5.29
CA LEU A 52 -13.38 -9.76 -4.68
C LEU A 52 -12.62 -9.33 -3.41
N LEU A 53 -12.23 -10.29 -2.57
CA LEU A 53 -11.41 -10.04 -1.38
C LEU A 53 -10.02 -9.51 -1.75
N TRP A 54 -9.41 -10.03 -2.82
CA TRP A 54 -8.11 -9.57 -3.29
C TRP A 54 -8.13 -8.14 -3.82
N THR A 55 -9.17 -7.78 -4.58
CA THR A 55 -9.35 -6.40 -5.06
C THR A 55 -9.50 -5.40 -3.94
N GLU A 56 -10.28 -5.72 -2.90
CA GLU A 56 -10.45 -4.86 -1.72
C GLU A 56 -9.15 -4.70 -0.93
N LEU A 57 -8.38 -5.79 -0.78
CA LEU A 57 -7.08 -5.76 -0.10
C LEU A 57 -6.07 -4.85 -0.82
N LEU A 58 -6.02 -4.91 -2.15
CA LEU A 58 -5.19 -4.03 -2.96
C LEU A 58 -5.62 -2.56 -2.85
N ALA A 59 -6.93 -2.30 -2.83
CA ALA A 59 -7.47 -0.96 -2.65
C ALA A 59 -7.09 -0.38 -1.27
N ALA A 60 -7.21 -1.18 -0.22
CA ALA A 60 -6.83 -0.80 1.14
C ALA A 60 -5.34 -0.47 1.25
N GLN A 61 -4.44 -1.30 0.70
CA GLN A 61 -3.00 -1.02 0.73
C GLN A 61 -2.60 0.26 -0.01
N ARG A 62 -3.23 0.52 -1.17
CA ARG A 62 -3.03 1.78 -1.89
C ARG A 62 -3.47 2.97 -1.07
N SER A 63 -4.60 2.87 -0.37
CA SER A 63 -5.07 3.92 0.54
C SER A 63 -4.05 4.22 1.63
N THR A 64 -3.47 3.19 2.27
CA THR A 64 -2.42 3.38 3.29
C THR A 64 -1.18 4.07 2.72
N THR A 65 -0.74 3.68 1.53
CA THR A 65 0.44 4.29 0.87
C THR A 65 0.18 5.76 0.51
N ILE A 66 -1.02 6.06 -0.01
CA ILE A 66 -1.44 7.43 -0.33
C ILE A 66 -1.52 8.29 0.94
N TRP A 67 -2.09 7.75 2.02
CA TRP A 67 -2.13 8.44 3.31
C TRP A 67 -0.74 8.76 3.84
N GLN A 68 0.19 7.81 3.74
CA GLN A 68 1.57 8.04 4.16
C GLN A 68 2.22 9.18 3.37
N GLN A 69 2.05 9.20 2.05
CA GLN A 69 2.57 10.25 1.18
C GLN A 69 1.98 11.63 1.49
N ILE A 70 0.70 11.69 1.84
CA ILE A 70 0.04 12.95 2.26
C ILE A 70 0.63 13.45 3.57
N CYS A 71 0.80 12.57 4.57
CA CYS A 71 1.42 12.95 5.84
C CYS A 71 2.88 13.42 5.66
N ASP A 72 3.64 12.77 4.79
CA ASP A 72 5.01 13.17 4.49
C ASP A 72 5.07 14.53 3.78
N ALA A 73 4.13 14.80 2.85
CA ALA A 73 4.01 16.10 2.20
C ALA A 73 3.60 17.22 3.18
N GLU A 74 2.65 16.93 4.08
CA GLU A 74 2.24 17.86 5.14
C GLU A 74 3.40 18.22 6.08
N ARG A 75 4.19 17.22 6.48
CA ARG A 75 5.39 17.44 7.30
C ARG A 75 6.39 18.34 6.57
N GLY A 76 6.69 18.06 5.30
CA GLY A 76 7.62 18.87 4.52
C GLY A 76 7.16 20.33 4.35
N LEU A 77 5.87 20.56 4.13
CA LEU A 77 5.30 21.92 4.05
C LEU A 77 5.42 22.66 5.39
N THR A 78 5.15 21.96 6.50
CA THR A 78 5.23 22.53 7.85
C THR A 78 6.66 22.94 8.20
N GLU A 79 7.64 22.10 7.87
CA GLU A 79 9.07 22.38 8.07
C GLU A 79 9.52 23.59 7.24
N GLN A 80 9.09 23.69 5.98
CA GLN A 80 9.40 24.84 5.13
C GLN A 80 8.78 26.14 5.64
N MET A 81 7.53 26.09 6.11
CA MET A 81 6.86 27.26 6.71
C MET A 81 7.58 27.72 7.99
N ALA A 82 7.96 26.78 8.86
CA ALA A 82 8.70 27.09 10.08
C ALA A 82 10.07 27.72 9.77
N ALA A 83 10.81 27.16 8.80
CA ALA A 83 12.10 27.69 8.37
C ALA A 83 11.96 29.11 7.77
N SER A 84 10.95 29.32 6.92
CA SER A 84 10.64 30.63 6.34
C SER A 84 10.30 31.66 7.41
N HIS A 85 9.44 31.31 8.37
CA HIS A 85 9.09 32.19 9.49
C HIS A 85 10.31 32.60 10.32
N PHE A 86 11.20 31.66 10.61
CA PHE A 86 12.42 31.93 11.36
C PHE A 86 13.38 32.86 10.59
N GLN A 87 13.57 32.62 9.29
CA GLN A 87 14.37 33.50 8.42
C GLN A 87 13.78 34.91 8.34
N LEU A 88 12.46 35.04 8.29
CA LEU A 88 11.78 36.32 8.22
C LEU A 88 11.92 37.09 9.54
N GLN A 89 11.83 36.42 10.70
CA GLN A 89 12.14 37.01 12.01
C GLN A 89 13.60 37.46 12.11
N GLN A 90 14.54 36.64 11.65
CA GLN A 90 15.97 37.02 11.65
C GLN A 90 16.24 38.24 10.76
N ASN A 91 15.66 38.28 9.56
CA ASN A 91 15.79 39.43 8.66
C ASN A 91 15.18 40.69 9.27
N TYR A 92 14.01 40.58 9.90
CA TYR A 92 13.36 41.70 10.57
C TYR A 92 14.22 42.24 11.73
N LEU A 93 14.78 41.36 12.55
CA LEU A 93 15.69 41.76 13.64
C LEU A 93 16.97 42.43 13.11
N ARG A 94 17.54 41.92 12.02
CA ARG A 94 18.72 42.53 11.38
C ARG A 94 18.40 43.94 10.86
N LEU A 95 17.28 44.10 10.15
CA LEU A 95 16.85 45.40 9.64
C LEU A 95 16.62 46.43 10.76
N MET A 96 16.09 46.01 11.91
CA MET A 96 15.90 46.89 13.08
C MET A 96 17.22 47.27 13.77
N GLN A 97 18.29 46.49 13.61
CA GLN A 97 19.62 46.81 14.16
C GLN A 97 20.46 47.71 13.23
N GLU A 98 20.12 47.73 11.93
CA GLU A 98 20.78 48.57 10.92
C GLU A 98 20.19 50.00 10.83
N GLN A 99 19.04 50.25 11.48
CA GLN A 99 18.41 51.57 11.66
C GLN A 99 18.87 52.26 12.95
#